data_AF-A0A7C5D0U9-F1
#
_entry.id   AF-A0A7C5D0U9-F1
#
_cell.length_a   1.000
_cell.length_b   1.000
_cell.length_c   1.000
_cell.angle_alpha   90.00
_cell.angle_beta   90.00
_cell.angle_gamma   90.00
#
_symmetry.space_group_name_H-M   'P 1'
#
loop_
_entity.id
_entity.type
_entity.pdbx_description
1 polymer ?
#
loop_
_entity_poly.entity_id
_entity_poly.type
_entity_poly.pdbx_seq_one_letter_code
_entity_poly.pdbx_strand_id
1 'polypeptide(L)'
;MLLKVVPRPDGQIEDNQAQRLLEIGKRLQQNGGSIYETRIRPYTSNESFAATRAGNVKYLHILKWHQKTIKLPTLPAQIKQSKLLTRTEIKCKQSPQSIEITMPKKSSETR
;
A
#
# COMPACT_ATOMS: atom_id res chain seq x y z
N MET A 1 0.52 -11.01 11.03
CA MET A 1 0.66 -11.92 9.87
C MET A 1 1.76 -12.91 10.20
N LEU A 2 1.61 -14.18 9.85
CA LEU A 2 2.61 -15.22 10.10
C LEU A 2 2.82 -16.02 8.81
N LEU A 3 3.98 -15.84 8.17
CA LEU A 3 4.30 -16.50 6.91
C LEU A 3 5.01 -17.82 7.23
N LYS A 4 4.37 -18.93 6.89
CA LYS A 4 4.93 -20.27 7.10
C LYS A 4 5.90 -20.60 5.97
N VAL A 5 7.06 -21.15 6.32
CA VAL A 5 8.03 -21.74 5.40
C VAL A 5 8.16 -23.21 5.71
N VAL A 6 8.33 -24.04 4.68
CA VAL A 6 8.57 -25.47 4.86
C VAL A 6 10.04 -25.71 4.52
N PRO A 7 10.89 -26.02 5.51
CA PRO A 7 12.28 -26.37 5.23
C PRO A 7 12.35 -27.71 4.51
N ARG A 8 13.36 -27.85 3.64
CA ARG A 8 13.76 -29.11 3.03
C ARG A 8 14.19 -30.11 4.13
N PRO A 9 14.23 -31.42 3.83
CA PRO A 9 14.69 -32.45 4.79
C PRO A 9 16.11 -32.24 5.30
N ASP A 10 16.95 -31.52 4.56
CA ASP A 10 18.31 -31.12 4.94
C ASP A 10 18.36 -29.86 5.85
N GLY A 11 17.20 -29.31 6.23
CA GLY A 11 17.06 -28.12 7.06
C GLY A 11 17.20 -26.80 6.31
N GLN A 12 17.46 -26.80 5.00
CA GLN A 12 17.58 -25.57 4.20
C GLN A 12 16.23 -25.09 3.68
N ILE A 13 16.10 -23.80 3.39
CA ILE A 13 14.90 -23.26 2.75
C ILE A 13 15.05 -23.43 1.23
N GLU A 14 13.98 -23.85 0.55
CA GLU A 14 13.93 -23.88 -0.91
C GLU A 14 14.34 -22.53 -1.52
N ASP A 15 15.24 -22.52 -2.50
CA ASP A 15 15.80 -21.30 -3.07
C ASP A 15 14.72 -20.35 -3.62
N ASN A 16 13.68 -20.92 -4.22
CA ASN A 16 12.51 -20.17 -4.69
C ASN A 16 11.73 -19.50 -3.55
N GLN A 17 11.63 -20.16 -2.38
CA GLN A 17 10.99 -19.57 -1.20
C GLN A 17 11.87 -18.48 -0.59
N ALA A 18 13.18 -18.72 -0.49
CA ALA A 18 14.15 -17.74 0.00
C ALA A 18 14.14 -16.47 -0.87
N GLN A 19 14.15 -16.62 -2.19
CA GLN A 19 14.09 -15.49 -3.11
C GLN A 19 12.81 -14.66 -2.94
N ARG A 20 11.66 -15.32 -2.79
CA ARG A 20 10.39 -14.63 -2.56
C ARG A 20 10.33 -13.91 -1.22
N LEU A 21 10.91 -14.50 -0.17
CA LEU A 21 11.04 -13.87 1.13
C LEU A 21 11.94 -12.63 1.07
N LEU A 22 13.03 -12.69 0.30
CA LEU A 22 13.91 -11.54 0.07
C LEU A 22 13.20 -10.42 -0.71
N GLU A 23 12.40 -10.75 -1.73
CA GLU A 23 11.57 -9.77 -2.45
C GLU A 23 10.55 -9.10 -1.54
N ILE A 24 9.88 -9.89 -0.68
CA ILE A 24 8.96 -9.38 0.34
C ILE A 24 9.72 -8.48 1.31
N GLY A 25 10.91 -8.88 1.76
CA GLY A 25 11.79 -8.10 2.63
C GLY A 25 12.16 -6.75 2.03
N LYS A 26 12.58 -6.71 0.76
CA LYS A 26 12.87 -5.46 0.03
C LYS A 26 11.65 -4.55 -0.05
N ARG A 27 10.47 -5.11 -0.35
CA ARG A 27 9.21 -4.34 -0.38
C ARG A 27 8.80 -3.83 1.00
N LEU A 28 9.03 -4.60 2.06
CA LEU A 28 8.79 -4.19 3.44
C LEU A 28 9.81 -3.13 3.90
N GLN A 29 11.05 -3.15 3.43
CA GLN A 29 12.00 -2.11 3.76
C GLN A 29 11.56 -0.75 3.20
N GLN A 30 11.00 -0.74 1.99
CA GLN A 30 10.49 0.48 1.36
C GLN A 30 9.13 0.93 1.90
N ASN A 31 8.22 -0.01 2.18
CA ASN A 31 6.82 0.29 2.53
C ASN A 31 6.45 0.00 3.99
N GLY A 32 7.40 -0.46 4.81
CA GLY A 32 7.18 -0.97 6.16
C GLY A 32 6.54 0.03 7.09
N GLY A 33 6.89 1.32 7.00
CA GLY A 33 6.28 2.37 7.82
C GLY A 33 4.79 2.60 7.59
N SER A 34 4.22 2.05 6.51
CA SER A 34 2.78 2.09 6.22
C SER A 34 2.06 0.78 6.59
N ILE A 35 2.78 -0.18 7.17
CA ILE A 35 2.29 -1.51 7.54
C ILE A 35 2.53 -1.75 9.04
N TYR A 36 3.77 -1.58 9.51
CA TYR A 36 4.14 -1.67 10.92
C TYR A 36 3.64 -0.47 11.71
N GLU A 37 3.25 -0.69 12.97
CA GLU A 37 2.72 0.33 13.91
C GLU A 37 1.49 1.10 13.41
N THR A 38 0.83 0.60 12.36
CA THR A 38 -0.40 1.20 11.85
C THR A 38 -1.63 0.66 12.56
N ARG A 39 -2.59 1.54 12.85
CA ARG A 39 -3.89 1.19 13.42
C ARG A 39 -4.92 0.93 12.33
N ILE A 40 -5.95 0.18 12.70
CA ILE A 40 -7.12 -0.09 11.88
C ILE A 40 -7.72 1.23 11.35
N ARG A 41 -8.10 1.16 10.08
CA ARG A 41 -8.46 2.24 9.17
C ARG A 41 -9.95 2.64 9.30
N PRO A 42 -10.31 3.91 9.04
CA PRO A 42 -11.70 4.34 8.89
C PRO A 42 -12.35 3.94 7.56
N TYR A 43 -11.61 3.29 6.65
CA TYR A 43 -12.11 2.88 5.33
C TYR A 43 -12.32 1.36 5.21
N THR A 44 -13.39 1.00 4.54
CA THR A 44 -13.63 -0.22 3.76
C THR A 44 -12.44 -0.75 2.96
N SER A 45 -11.51 -1.58 3.46
CA SER A 45 -10.57 -2.24 2.52
C SER A 45 -11.32 -3.19 1.60
N ASN A 46 -11.06 -3.09 0.30
CA ASN A 46 -11.66 -3.93 -0.73
C ASN A 46 -10.55 -4.62 -1.55
N GLU A 47 -10.93 -5.37 -2.58
CA GLU A 47 -9.95 -6.06 -3.43
C GLU A 47 -9.01 -5.12 -4.21
N SER A 48 -9.39 -3.86 -4.39
CA SER A 48 -8.63 -2.89 -5.16
C SER A 48 -7.67 -2.07 -4.31
N PHE A 49 -8.02 -1.81 -3.04
CA PHE A 49 -7.20 -1.05 -2.12
C PHE A 49 -7.37 -1.48 -0.66
N ALA A 50 -6.29 -1.31 0.11
CA ALA A 50 -6.31 -1.33 1.56
C ALA A 50 -5.86 0.03 2.09
N ALA A 51 -6.37 0.45 3.25
CA ALA A 51 -5.91 1.68 3.91
C ALA A 51 -5.27 1.36 5.26
N THR A 52 -4.35 2.17 5.75
CA THR A 52 -3.83 2.03 7.12
C THR A 52 -3.63 3.42 7.68
N ARG A 53 -3.61 3.58 9.00
CA ARG A 53 -3.40 4.88 9.63
C ARG A 53 -2.28 4.81 10.66
N ALA A 54 -1.28 5.68 10.54
CA ALA A 54 -0.31 5.94 11.61
C ALA A 54 -0.51 7.38 12.10
N GLY A 55 -1.09 7.54 13.29
CA GLY A 55 -1.43 8.85 13.84
C GLY A 55 -2.33 9.66 12.91
N ASN A 56 -1.80 10.79 12.40
CA ASN A 56 -2.50 11.69 11.47
C ASN A 56 -2.32 11.32 9.99
N VAL A 57 -1.36 10.44 9.69
CA VAL A 57 -1.06 10.01 8.32
C VAL A 57 -1.96 8.83 7.96
N LYS A 58 -2.70 8.98 6.85
CA LYS A 58 -3.53 7.92 6.28
C LYS A 58 -2.81 7.38 5.05
N TYR A 59 -2.45 6.11 5.08
CA TYR A 59 -1.84 5.40 3.97
C TYR A 59 -2.92 4.68 3.16
N LEU A 60 -2.76 4.72 1.84
CA LEU A 60 -3.59 3.97 0.90
C LEU A 60 -2.67 3.06 0.08
N HIS A 61 -2.88 1.76 0.22
CA HIS A 61 -2.23 0.70 -0.51
C HIS A 61 -3.12 0.27 -1.66
N ILE A 62 -2.66 0.46 -2.89
CA ILE A 62 -3.42 0.09 -4.09
C ILE A 62 -2.96 -1.31 -4.49
N LEU A 63 -3.85 -2.30 -4.33
CA LEU A 63 -3.58 -3.72 -4.57
C LEU A 63 -3.84 -4.09 -6.03
N LYS A 64 -4.93 -3.57 -6.61
CA LYS A 64 -5.28 -3.77 -8.01
C LYS A 64 -5.52 -2.42 -8.68
N TRP A 65 -4.69 -2.10 -9.66
CA TRP A 65 -4.78 -0.85 -10.43
C TRP A 65 -5.52 -1.09 -11.74
N HIS A 66 -6.85 -0.92 -11.72
CA HIS A 66 -7.69 -1.07 -12.93
C HIS A 66 -8.14 0.28 -13.53
N GLN A 67 -8.21 1.36 -12.73
CA GLN A 67 -8.74 2.65 -13.16
C GLN A 67 -7.72 3.78 -12.96
N LYS A 68 -7.73 4.80 -13.82
CA LYS A 68 -6.86 6.00 -13.70
C LYS A 68 -7.17 6.85 -12.47
N THR A 69 -8.41 6.78 -11.99
CA THR A 69 -8.92 7.57 -10.88
C THR A 69 -9.52 6.63 -9.86
N ILE A 70 -9.09 6.75 -8.60
CA ILE A 70 -9.67 6.00 -7.49
C ILE A 70 -10.61 6.94 -6.75
N LYS A 71 -11.88 6.52 -6.62
CA LYS A 71 -12.88 7.23 -5.82
C LYS A 71 -12.96 6.59 -4.44
N LEU A 72 -12.75 7.39 -3.41
CA LEU A 72 -12.91 7.03 -2.01
C LEU A 72 -14.09 7.78 -1.41
N PRO A 73 -14.78 7.21 -0.42
CA PRO A 73 -15.82 7.94 0.31
C PRO A 73 -15.20 9.13 1.05
N THR A 74 -16.00 10.17 1.24
CA THR A 74 -15.59 11.38 1.94
C THR A 74 -15.14 11.06 3.37
N LEU A 75 -14.15 11.80 3.86
CA LEU A 75 -13.75 11.78 5.27
C LEU A 75 -14.09 13.13 5.88
N PRO A 76 -14.46 13.18 7.17
CA PRO A 76 -14.55 14.42 7.94
C PRO A 76 -13.17 15.02 8.26
N ALA A 77 -12.19 14.85 7.36
CA ALA A 77 -10.82 15.32 7.50
C ALA A 77 -10.36 15.94 6.18
N GLN A 78 -9.75 17.12 6.27
CA GLN A 78 -9.19 17.81 5.10
C GLN A 78 -7.87 17.17 4.68
N ILE A 79 -7.74 16.82 3.40
CA ILE A 79 -6.48 16.32 2.84
C ILE A 79 -5.57 17.53 2.58
N LYS A 80 -4.59 17.74 3.46
CA LYS A 80 -3.60 18.82 3.27
C LYS A 80 -2.54 18.47 2.22
N GLN A 81 -2.22 17.19 2.08
CA GLN A 81 -1.17 16.73 1.17
C GLN A 81 -1.37 15.27 0.79
N SER A 82 -1.16 14.95 -0.49
CA SER A 82 -1.12 13.57 -1.00
C SER A 82 0.20 13.30 -1.71
N LYS A 83 0.96 12.34 -1.17
CA LYS A 83 2.25 11.91 -1.70
C LYS A 83 2.26 10.40 -1.82
N LEU A 84 2.87 9.90 -2.89
CA LEU A 84 3.28 8.51 -2.99
C LEU A 84 4.35 8.23 -1.93
N LEU A 85 4.44 6.99 -1.46
CA LEU A 85 5.48 6.60 -0.52
C LEU A 85 6.89 6.84 -1.08
N THR A 86 7.02 6.78 -2.41
CA THR A 86 8.23 7.13 -3.18
C THR A 86 8.48 8.64 -3.31
N ARG A 87 7.82 9.47 -2.47
CA ARG A 87 7.91 10.95 -2.44
C ARG A 87 7.39 11.69 -3.68
N THR A 88 6.75 11.00 -4.61
CA THR A 88 6.13 11.65 -5.78
C THR A 88 4.81 12.31 -5.38
N GLU A 89 4.61 13.58 -5.72
CA GLU A 89 3.35 14.27 -5.44
C GLU A 89 2.23 13.78 -6.36
N ILE A 90 1.04 13.59 -5.78
CA ILE A 90 -0.14 13.09 -6.49
C ILE A 90 -1.20 14.17 -6.49
N LYS A 91 -1.96 14.28 -7.58
CA LYS A 91 -3.13 15.16 -7.60
C LYS A 91 -4.31 14.47 -6.92
N CYS A 92 -4.74 15.02 -5.78
CA CYS A 92 -5.98 14.64 -5.11
C CYS A 92 -7.02 15.76 -5.27
N LYS A 93 -8.26 15.40 -5.61
CA LYS A 93 -9.42 16.29 -5.53
C LYS A 93 -10.34 15.77 -4.44
N GLN A 94 -10.52 16.57 -3.39
CA GLN A 94 -11.49 16.29 -2.33
C GLN A 94 -12.78 17.04 -2.64
N SER A 95 -13.88 16.30 -2.78
CA SER A 95 -15.24 16.81 -2.88
C SER A 95 -16.01 16.46 -1.61
N PRO A 96 -17.13 17.15 -1.31
CA PRO A 96 -17.95 16.87 -0.13
C PRO A 96 -18.47 15.43 -0.09
N GLN A 97 -18.72 14.83 -1.25
CA GLN A 97 -19.26 13.47 -1.39
C GLN A 97 -18.19 12.40 -1.63
N SER A 98 -17.04 12.74 -2.19
CA SER A 98 -16.02 11.77 -2.59
C SER A 98 -14.62 12.39 -2.65
N ILE A 99 -13.60 11.55 -2.44
CA ILE A 99 -12.20 11.91 -2.68
C ILE A 99 -11.77 11.19 -3.95
N GLU A 100 -11.35 11.94 -4.97
CA GLU A 100 -10.83 11.40 -6.22
C GLU A 100 -9.31 11.58 -6.25
N ILE A 101 -8.59 10.46 -6.29
CA ILE A 101 -7.13 10.46 -6.43
C ILE A 101 -6.82 10.10 -7.88
N THR A 102 -6.21 11.05 -8.60
CA THR A 102 -5.72 10.81 -9.95
C THR A 102 -4.27 10.38 -9.86
N MET A 103 -4.01 9.10 -10.12
CA MET A 103 -2.62 8.63 -10.14
C MET A 103 -1.88 9.19 -11.36
N PRO A 104 -0.59 9.55 -11.23
CA PRO A 104 0.23 9.90 -12.38
C PRO A 104 0.26 8.67 -13.28
N LYS A 105 0.11 8.89 -14.58
CA LYS A 105 0.07 7.82 -15.59
C LYS A 105 1.32 6.95 -15.41
N LYS A 106 1.11 5.73 -14.89
CA LYS A 106 2.01 4.58 -14.78
C LYS A 106 3.47 4.86 -15.17
N SER A 107 4.35 5.13 -14.20
CA SER A 107 5.75 4.71 -14.33
C SER A 107 5.84 3.30 -13.77
N SER A 108 5.44 2.33 -14.59
CA SER A 108 5.70 0.91 -14.34
C SER A 108 7.15 0.63 -14.69
N GLU A 109 8.01 0.54 -13.68
CA GLU A 109 9.30 -0.19 -13.66
C GLU A 109 9.83 0.04 -12.24
N THR A 110 10.22 -0.97 -11.48
CA THR A 110 11.35 -1.84 -11.80
C THR A 110 11.10 -3.28 -11.36
N ARG A 111 11.60 -4.19 -12.20
CA ARG A 111 11.74 -5.64 -12.02
C ARG A 111 12.32 -6.04 -10.67
#